data_AF-A0A352LTB9-F1
#
_entry.id   AF-A0A352LTB9-F1
#
_cell.length_a   1.000
_cell.length_b   1.000
_cell.length_c   1.000
_cell.angle_alpha   90.00
_cell.angle_beta   90.00
_cell.angle_gamma   90.00
#
_symmetry.space_group_name_H-M   'P 1'
#
loop_
_entity.id
_entity.type
_entity.pdbx_description
1 polymer ?
#
loop_
_entity_poly.entity_id
_entity_poly.type
_entity_poly.pdbx_seq_one_letter_code
_entity_poly.pdbx_strand_id
1 'polypeptide(L)'
;MKIYSKIITFIFISLFSRFASGDQNVLNMYTWSNYLPPEVIRQFTKETGIKINITEYDNNETMYVKLKTSKHSGYDVVTPSSYYVERMSKQGMLHPIDKSKLTSLHNINPILLNREFDPKNKYSIPYLWGGTGIIINTRYINKNKVTSWRDFWDV
;
A
#
# COMPACT_ATOMS: atom_id res chain seq x y z
N MET A 1 -70.31 -27.55 -24.50
CA MET A 1 -70.11 -26.33 -23.67
C MET A 1 -68.94 -26.57 -22.72
N LYS A 2 -67.77 -25.97 -23.01
CA LYS A 2 -66.72 -25.48 -22.10
C LYS A 2 -65.44 -25.23 -22.91
N ILE A 3 -65.26 -23.96 -23.22
CA ILE A 3 -64.11 -23.34 -23.90
C ILE A 3 -63.02 -23.17 -22.86
N TYR A 4 -61.80 -23.65 -23.11
CA TYR A 4 -60.63 -23.25 -22.34
C TYR A 4 -59.59 -22.64 -23.27
N SER A 5 -59.61 -21.31 -23.27
CA SER A 5 -58.68 -20.42 -23.95
C SER A 5 -57.27 -20.57 -23.37
N LYS A 6 -56.28 -20.84 -24.22
CA LYS A 6 -54.86 -20.75 -23.86
C LYS A 6 -54.44 -19.29 -23.93
N ILE A 7 -54.38 -18.62 -22.78
CA ILE A 7 -53.73 -17.31 -22.66
C ILE A 7 -52.23 -17.57 -22.51
N ILE A 8 -51.47 -17.31 -23.58
CA ILE A 8 -50.01 -17.26 -23.55
C ILE A 8 -49.63 -15.88 -23.00
N THR A 9 -49.26 -15.82 -21.73
CA THR A 9 -48.69 -14.63 -21.11
C THR A 9 -47.24 -14.47 -21.58
N PHE A 10 -47.01 -13.53 -22.49
CA PHE A 10 -45.67 -13.10 -22.89
C PHE A 10 -45.11 -12.20 -21.77
N ILE A 11 -44.22 -12.73 -20.94
CA ILE A 11 -43.44 -11.93 -19.99
C ILE A 11 -42.33 -11.23 -20.78
N PHE A 12 -42.55 -9.95 -21.08
CA PHE A 12 -41.51 -9.05 -21.58
C PHE A 12 -40.56 -8.74 -20.42
N ILE A 13 -39.48 -9.51 -20.28
CA ILE A 13 -38.37 -9.14 -19.39
C ILE A 13 -37.66 -7.96 -20.03
N SER A 14 -37.95 -6.75 -19.55
CA SER A 14 -37.17 -5.57 -19.85
C SER A 14 -35.76 -5.76 -19.26
N LEU A 15 -34.82 -6.12 -20.13
CA LEU A 15 -33.39 -5.96 -19.88
C LEU A 15 -33.09 -4.47 -19.79
N PHE A 16 -33.35 -3.87 -18.61
CA PHE A 16 -32.64 -2.68 -18.20
C PHE A 16 -31.18 -3.08 -18.07
N SER A 17 -30.40 -2.82 -19.12
CA SER A 17 -28.94 -2.71 -19.01
C SER A 17 -28.67 -1.72 -17.88
N ARG A 18 -28.31 -2.26 -16.70
CA ARG A 18 -27.64 -1.47 -15.67
C ARG A 18 -26.35 -1.01 -16.32
N PHE A 19 -26.32 0.24 -16.79
CA PHE A 19 -25.09 1.01 -16.81
C PHE A 19 -24.65 1.10 -15.34
N ALA A 20 -23.86 0.13 -14.92
CA ALA A 20 -23.08 0.24 -13.71
C ALA A 20 -21.96 1.23 -14.01
N SER A 21 -22.27 2.53 -14.00
CA SER A 21 -21.30 3.58 -13.74
C SER A 21 -20.92 3.49 -12.26
N GLY A 22 -20.22 2.41 -11.90
CA GLY A 22 -19.65 2.22 -10.58
C GLY A 22 -18.36 3.03 -10.47
N ASP A 23 -18.19 3.71 -9.33
CA ASP A 23 -16.94 4.30 -8.80
C ASP A 23 -15.78 3.27 -8.74
N GLN A 24 -15.33 2.71 -9.86
CA GLN A 24 -14.36 1.61 -9.91
C GLN A 24 -12.89 2.03 -9.91
N ASN A 25 -12.58 3.33 -9.84
CA ASN A 25 -11.21 3.83 -9.88
C ASN A 25 -10.75 4.35 -8.52
N VAL A 26 -10.79 3.48 -7.49
CA VAL A 26 -10.22 3.80 -6.17
C VAL A 26 -9.06 2.84 -5.88
N LEU A 27 -7.89 3.40 -5.59
CA LEU A 27 -6.72 2.70 -5.07
C LEU A 27 -6.72 2.79 -3.54
N ASN A 28 -6.80 1.66 -2.85
CA ASN A 28 -6.72 1.60 -1.39
C ASN A 28 -5.27 1.38 -0.96
N MET A 29 -4.67 2.38 -0.32
CA MET A 29 -3.28 2.36 0.11
C MET A 29 -3.19 2.35 1.64
N TYR A 30 -2.37 1.47 2.20
CA TYR A 30 -2.04 1.45 3.61
C TYR A 30 -0.56 1.83 3.81
N THR A 31 -0.28 3.00 4.38
CA THR A 31 1.10 3.54 4.41
C THR A 31 1.49 4.17 5.73
N TRP A 32 2.78 4.42 5.93
CA TRP A 32 3.27 5.20 7.06
C TRP A 32 2.66 6.60 7.08
N SER A 33 2.40 7.10 8.29
CA SER A 33 1.95 8.48 8.50
C SER A 33 2.93 9.49 7.91
N ASN A 34 2.41 10.50 7.21
CA ASN A 34 3.18 11.59 6.60
C ASN A 34 4.15 11.19 5.47
N TYR A 35 4.05 9.98 4.91
CA TYR A 35 4.91 9.54 3.81
C TYR A 35 4.47 10.03 2.43
N LEU A 36 3.21 10.45 2.27
CA LEU A 36 2.65 10.81 0.98
C LEU A 36 2.10 12.24 1.02
N PRO A 37 2.80 13.22 0.39
CA PRO A 37 2.34 14.60 0.39
C PRO A 37 0.99 14.76 -0.35
N PRO A 38 0.07 15.62 0.14
CA PRO A 38 -1.22 15.85 -0.48
C PRO A 38 -1.15 16.29 -1.95
N GLU A 39 -0.12 17.05 -2.36
CA GLU A 39 0.04 17.43 -3.77
C GLU A 39 0.28 16.23 -4.70
N VAL A 40 1.02 15.22 -4.25
CA VAL A 40 1.31 14.02 -5.06
C VAL A 40 0.02 13.25 -5.32
N ILE A 41 -0.83 13.11 -4.29
CA ILE A 41 -2.13 12.45 -4.40
C ILE A 41 -3.05 13.18 -5.39
N ARG A 42 -3.12 14.52 -5.27
CA ARG A 42 -3.93 15.34 -6.17
C ARG A 42 -3.44 15.24 -7.61
N GLN A 43 -2.12 15.31 -7.82
CA GLN A 43 -1.55 15.23 -9.16
C GLN A 43 -1.79 13.86 -9.79
N PHE A 44 -1.55 12.78 -9.04
CA PHE A 44 -1.86 11.41 -9.50
C PHE A 44 -3.33 11.25 -9.88
N THR A 45 -4.24 11.73 -9.03
CA THR A 45 -5.68 11.65 -9.29
C THR A 45 -6.07 12.46 -10.53
N LYS A 46 -5.47 13.63 -10.72
CA LYS A 46 -5.70 14.49 -11.90
C LYS A 46 -5.21 13.84 -13.20
N GLU A 47 -4.07 13.18 -13.18
CA GLU A 47 -3.47 12.55 -14.36
C GLU A 47 -4.15 11.25 -14.75
N THR A 48 -4.58 10.46 -13.77
CA THR A 48 -5.08 9.09 -14.00
C THR A 48 -6.59 8.95 -13.87
N GLY A 49 -7.26 9.89 -13.21
CA GLY A 49 -8.65 9.75 -12.78
C GLY A 49 -8.87 8.76 -11.63
N ILE A 50 -7.79 8.19 -11.06
CA ILE A 50 -7.85 7.22 -9.95
C ILE A 50 -7.78 7.96 -8.62
N LYS A 51 -8.81 7.80 -7.78
CA LYS A 51 -8.81 8.32 -6.41
C LYS A 51 -7.93 7.42 -5.54
N ILE A 52 -7.14 8.00 -4.64
CA ILE A 52 -6.41 7.22 -3.63
C ILE A 52 -7.15 7.34 -2.29
N ASN A 53 -7.55 6.20 -1.73
CA ASN A 53 -8.05 6.09 -0.37
C ASN A 53 -6.91 5.64 0.54
N ILE A 54 -6.47 6.52 1.45
CA ILE A 54 -5.28 6.29 2.29
C ILE A 54 -5.72 5.92 3.70
N THR A 55 -5.15 4.83 4.19
CA THR A 55 -5.05 4.55 5.63
C THR A 55 -3.61 4.74 6.06
N GLU A 56 -3.39 5.39 7.20
CA GLU A 56 -2.05 5.56 7.77
C GLU A 56 -1.78 4.61 8.95
N TYR A 57 -0.50 4.32 9.21
CA TYR A 57 -0.02 3.59 10.39
C TYR A 57 1.33 4.12 10.87
N ASP A 58 1.62 3.89 12.15
CA ASP A 58 2.85 4.40 12.80
C ASP A 58 3.87 3.31 13.16
N ASN A 59 3.53 2.04 12.97
CA ASN A 59 4.46 0.92 13.15
C ASN A 59 4.06 -0.30 12.32
N ASN A 60 5.03 -1.15 12.02
CA ASN A 60 4.81 -2.33 11.19
C ASN A 60 3.95 -3.40 11.87
N GLU A 61 3.99 -3.51 13.20
CA GLU A 61 3.26 -4.51 13.97
C GLU A 61 1.75 -4.32 13.82
N THR A 62 1.27 -3.08 13.98
CA THR A 62 -0.11 -2.67 13.76
C THR A 62 -0.54 -2.97 12.32
N MET A 63 0.29 -2.58 11.34
CA MET A 63 0.01 -2.84 9.93
C MET A 63 -0.14 -4.34 9.67
N TYR A 64 0.80 -5.14 10.15
CA TYR A 64 0.82 -6.58 9.95
C TYR A 64 -0.36 -7.28 10.61
N VAL A 65 -0.68 -6.95 11.87
CA VAL A 65 -1.82 -7.55 12.59
C VAL A 65 -3.12 -7.25 11.86
N LYS A 66 -3.32 -6.00 11.41
CA LYS A 66 -4.51 -5.61 10.64
C LYS A 66 -4.65 -6.43 9.36
N LEU A 67 -3.58 -6.53 8.56
CA LEU A 67 -3.59 -7.31 7.33
C LEU A 67 -3.80 -8.81 7.58
N LYS A 68 -3.19 -9.37 8.63
CA LYS A 68 -3.25 -10.80 8.92
C LYS A 68 -4.62 -11.26 9.42
N THR A 69 -5.30 -10.42 10.19
CA THR A 69 -6.59 -10.75 10.83
C THR A 69 -7.77 -10.48 9.93
N SER A 70 -7.60 -9.66 8.89
CA SER A 70 -8.64 -9.33 7.93
C SER A 70 -8.84 -10.47 6.93
N LYS A 71 -10.08 -10.97 6.77
CA LYS A 71 -10.42 -11.99 5.75
C LYS A 71 -10.14 -11.50 4.33
N HIS A 72 -10.33 -10.20 4.10
CA HIS A 72 -9.91 -9.48 2.92
C HIS A 72 -9.27 -8.18 3.43
N SER A 73 -7.97 -7.98 3.16
CA SER A 73 -7.26 -6.78 3.62
C SER A 73 -7.92 -5.49 3.13
N GLY A 74 -8.50 -5.52 1.92
CA GLY A 74 -9.10 -4.35 1.28
C GLY A 74 -8.07 -3.33 0.81
N TYR A 75 -6.78 -3.70 0.79
CA TYR A 75 -5.69 -2.82 0.40
C TYR A 75 -4.99 -3.36 -0.85
N ASP A 76 -4.78 -2.47 -1.81
CA ASP A 76 -4.12 -2.73 -3.08
C ASP A 76 -2.60 -2.54 -2.96
N VAL A 77 -2.18 -1.55 -2.16
CA VAL A 77 -0.76 -1.21 -1.92
C VAL A 77 -0.51 -1.02 -0.44
N VAL A 78 0.59 -1.59 0.06
CA VAL A 78 1.12 -1.35 1.42
C VAL A 78 2.61 -1.00 1.36
N THR A 79 3.10 -0.20 2.31
CA THR A 79 4.50 0.25 2.35
C THR A 79 5.31 -0.29 3.55
N PRO A 80 5.35 -1.63 3.77
CA PRO A 80 6.01 -2.22 4.93
C PRO A 80 7.53 -1.94 4.93
N SER A 81 8.16 -1.95 6.11
CA SER A 81 9.63 -2.02 6.19
C SER A 81 10.15 -3.34 5.62
N SER A 82 11.41 -3.34 5.16
CA SER A 82 12.07 -4.50 4.51
C SER A 82 11.95 -5.81 5.30
N TYR A 83 12.11 -5.77 6.62
CA TYR A 83 12.01 -6.97 7.46
C TYR A 83 10.57 -7.54 7.54
N TYR A 84 9.54 -6.73 7.29
CA TYR A 84 8.17 -7.22 7.12
C TYR A 84 7.87 -7.71 5.70
N VAL A 85 8.54 -7.21 4.66
CA VAL A 85 8.45 -7.79 3.31
C VAL A 85 8.86 -9.26 3.34
N GLU A 86 9.99 -9.57 3.97
CA GLU A 86 10.47 -10.96 4.10
C GLU A 86 9.45 -11.83 4.84
N ARG A 87 8.95 -11.34 5.98
CA ARG A 87 7.97 -12.07 6.79
C ARG A 87 6.66 -12.31 6.04
N MET A 88 6.13 -11.28 5.39
CA MET A 88 4.84 -11.33 4.70
C MET A 88 4.91 -12.18 3.42
N SER A 89 6.02 -12.11 2.68
CA SER A 89 6.23 -12.96 1.49
C SER A 89 6.33 -14.44 1.86
N LYS A 90 7.07 -14.81 2.92
CA LYS A 90 7.14 -16.18 3.46
C LYS A 90 5.79 -16.74 3.90
N GLN A 91 4.86 -15.86 4.26
CA GLN A 91 3.50 -16.23 4.68
C GLN A 91 2.46 -16.15 3.56
N GLY A 92 2.87 -15.88 2.31
CA GLY A 92 1.96 -15.80 1.17
C GLY A 92 1.00 -14.59 1.23
N MET A 93 1.34 -13.55 1.98
CA MET A 93 0.49 -12.35 2.13
C MET A 93 0.70 -11.32 1.02
N LEU A 94 1.72 -11.49 0.17
CA LEU A 94 2.09 -10.54 -0.88
C LEU A 94 1.94 -11.17 -2.27
N HIS A 95 1.39 -10.40 -3.20
CA HIS A 95 1.38 -10.77 -4.61
C HIS A 95 2.70 -10.38 -5.28
N PRO A 96 3.26 -11.23 -6.17
CA PRO A 96 4.42 -10.85 -6.97
C PRO A 96 4.11 -9.64 -7.84
N ILE A 97 5.09 -8.74 -7.96
CA ILE A 97 4.97 -7.52 -8.77
C ILE A 97 5.31 -7.84 -10.22
N ASP A 98 4.39 -7.50 -11.13
CA ASP A 98 4.65 -7.53 -12.57
C ASP A 98 5.50 -6.33 -12.98
N LYS A 99 6.82 -6.54 -13.01
CA LYS A 99 7.79 -5.49 -13.34
C LYS A 99 7.68 -4.98 -14.79
N SER A 100 7.00 -5.70 -15.69
CA SER A 100 6.78 -5.21 -17.06
C SER A 100 5.90 -3.96 -17.12
N LYS A 101 5.08 -3.74 -16.08
CA LYS A 101 4.22 -2.56 -15.94
C LYS A 101 4.93 -1.36 -15.28
N LEU A 102 6.17 -1.54 -14.82
CA LEU A 102 6.95 -0.51 -14.11
C LEU A 102 7.95 0.16 -15.05
N THR A 103 7.49 1.17 -15.78
CA THR A 103 8.32 1.91 -16.75
C THR A 103 9.49 2.66 -16.08
N SER A 104 9.33 3.09 -14.83
CA SER A 104 10.31 3.89 -14.09
C SER A 104 11.24 3.09 -13.19
N LEU A 105 11.24 1.75 -13.25
CA LEU A 105 12.07 0.91 -12.35
C LEU A 105 13.57 1.18 -12.50
N HIS A 106 14.00 1.57 -13.71
CA HIS A 106 15.38 1.93 -14.02
C HIS A 106 15.90 3.16 -13.27
N ASN A 107 15.01 3.98 -12.69
CA ASN A 107 15.38 5.17 -11.91
C ASN A 107 15.82 4.84 -10.47
N ILE A 108 15.64 3.60 -10.01
CA ILE A 108 15.97 3.21 -8.64
C ILE A 108 17.46 2.91 -8.53
N ASN A 109 18.10 3.43 -7.48
CA ASN A 109 19.50 3.13 -7.19
C ASN A 109 19.69 1.59 -7.04
N PRO A 110 20.55 0.96 -7.87
CA PRO A 110 20.76 -0.48 -7.85
C PRO A 110 21.19 -1.06 -6.49
N ILE A 111 21.82 -0.26 -5.61
CA ILE A 111 22.22 -0.70 -4.26
C ILE A 111 21.01 -1.08 -3.39
N LEU A 112 19.83 -0.50 -3.67
CA LEU A 112 18.59 -0.77 -2.95
C LEU A 112 17.80 -1.96 -3.52
N LEU A 113 18.25 -2.51 -4.66
CA LEU A 113 17.59 -3.62 -5.36
C LEU A 113 18.25 -4.96 -4.99
N ASN A 114 17.55 -6.05 -5.28
CA ASN A 114 18.01 -7.43 -5.14
C ASN A 114 18.60 -7.74 -3.74
N ARG A 115 17.93 -7.27 -2.69
CA ARG A 115 18.33 -7.50 -1.30
C ARG A 115 17.88 -8.89 -0.84
N GLU A 116 18.55 -9.43 0.18
CA GLU A 116 18.31 -10.80 0.68
C GLU A 116 16.85 -11.03 1.15
N PHE A 117 16.20 -9.98 1.66
CA PHE A 117 14.81 -10.03 2.10
C PHE A 117 13.79 -10.20 0.95
N ASP A 118 14.16 -9.82 -0.28
CA ASP A 118 13.34 -9.96 -1.49
C ASP A 118 14.22 -10.05 -2.76
N PRO A 119 14.81 -11.23 -3.03
CA PRO A 119 15.65 -11.43 -4.19
C PRO A 119 14.91 -11.12 -5.50
N LYS A 120 15.59 -10.43 -6.41
CA LYS A 120 15.06 -9.93 -7.69
C LYS A 120 13.90 -8.94 -7.55
N ASN A 121 13.65 -8.39 -6.36
CA ASN A 121 12.51 -7.50 -6.09
C ASN A 121 11.20 -8.13 -6.56
N LYS A 122 10.93 -9.36 -6.11
CA LYS A 122 9.76 -10.12 -6.56
C LYS A 122 8.48 -9.55 -5.93
N TYR A 123 8.54 -9.06 -4.70
CA TYR A 123 7.37 -8.63 -3.93
C TYR A 123 7.39 -7.14 -3.55
N SER A 124 8.52 -6.45 -3.69
CA SER A 124 8.70 -5.10 -3.17
C SER A 124 9.54 -4.19 -4.08
N ILE A 125 9.17 -2.92 -4.09
CA ILE A 125 9.91 -1.83 -4.74
C ILE A 125 10.36 -0.83 -3.65
N PRO A 126 11.64 -0.41 -3.63
CA PRO A 126 12.10 0.62 -2.70
C PRO A 126 11.31 1.92 -2.84
N TYR A 127 10.78 2.44 -1.74
CA TYR A 127 10.05 3.72 -1.69
C TYR A 127 10.89 4.81 -1.02
N LEU A 128 11.12 4.67 0.28
CA LEU A 128 11.98 5.54 1.08
C LEU A 128 12.96 4.67 1.90
N TRP A 129 14.15 5.21 2.14
CA TRP A 129 15.15 4.58 2.99
C TRP A 129 15.82 5.63 3.86
N GLY A 130 16.34 5.22 5.00
CA GLY A 130 17.02 6.11 5.93
C GLY A 130 17.64 5.33 7.08
N GLY A 131 18.30 6.05 7.98
CA GLY A 131 18.83 5.51 9.22
C GLY A 131 18.19 6.18 10.43
N THR A 132 18.06 5.43 11.51
CA THR A 132 17.75 5.99 12.82
C THR A 132 19.03 6.57 13.40
N GLY A 133 19.00 7.85 13.77
CA GLY A 133 20.14 8.56 14.33
C GLY A 133 19.75 9.38 15.55
N ILE A 134 20.75 10.03 16.14
CA ILE A 134 20.58 10.93 17.27
C ILE A 134 20.52 12.35 16.74
N ILE A 135 19.44 13.07 17.05
CA ILE A 135 19.29 14.49 16.78
C ILE A 135 19.19 15.22 18.12
N ILE A 136 20.09 16.17 18.36
CA ILE A 136 20.10 16.98 19.58
C ILE A 136 19.84 18.45 19.27
N ASN A 137 19.17 19.14 20.21
CA ASN A 137 19.06 20.59 20.16
C ASN A 137 20.29 21.21 20.82
N THR A 138 21.20 21.74 20.00
CA THR A 138 22.49 22.27 20.47
C THR A 138 22.38 23.56 21.29
N ARG A 139 21.18 24.17 21.37
CA ARG A 139 20.93 25.28 22.31
C ARG A 139 20.90 24.80 23.76
N TYR A 140 20.56 23.54 24.00
CA TYR A 140 20.40 22.97 25.33
C TYR A 140 21.47 21.91 25.66
N ILE A 141 21.99 21.22 24.64
CA ILE A 141 22.93 20.11 24.82
C ILE A 141 24.22 20.38 24.03
N ASN A 142 25.37 20.34 24.69
CA ASN A 142 26.66 20.40 24.00
C ASN A 142 26.84 19.13 23.16
N LYS A 143 27.09 19.28 21.86
CA LYS A 143 27.27 18.15 20.92
C LYS A 143 28.35 17.15 21.31
N ASN A 144 29.35 17.58 22.05
CA ASN A 144 30.42 16.70 22.51
C ASN A 144 30.00 15.80 23.68
N LYS A 145 28.81 16.02 24.26
CA LYS A 145 28.24 15.16 25.31
C LYS A 145 27.44 13.97 24.77
N VAL A 146 27.07 14.00 23.49
CA VAL A 146 26.28 12.93 22.87
C VAL A 146 26.94 12.54 21.55
N THR A 147 27.80 11.54 21.65
CA THR A 147 28.66 10.98 20.61
C THR A 147 28.28 9.54 20.26
N SER A 148 27.60 8.84 21.16
CA SER A 148 27.20 7.45 20.98
C SER A 148 25.85 7.16 21.61
N TRP A 149 25.24 6.03 21.23
CA TRP A 149 24.02 5.55 21.90
C TRP A 149 24.25 5.25 23.38
N ARG A 150 25.49 4.91 23.80
CA ARG A 150 25.81 4.60 25.21
C ARG A 150 25.60 5.80 26.12
N ASP A 151 25.78 7.00 25.60
CA ASP A 151 25.75 8.25 26.37
C ASP A 151 24.34 8.53 26.98
N PHE A 152 23.30 7.78 26.59
CA PHE A 152 21.96 7.83 27.20
C PHE A 152 21.74 6.83 28.35
N TRP A 153 22.67 5.91 28.58
CA TRP A 153 22.58 4.86 29.61
C TRP A 153 23.61 5.03 30.73
N ASP A 154 24.58 5.92 30.57
CA ASP A 154 25.52 6.27 31.63
C ASP A 154 24.77 7.14 32.66
N VAL A 155 24.36 6.49 33.75
CA VAL A 155 23.69 7.10 34.92
C VAL A 155 24.73 7.67 35.89
#